data_AF-A0A8S4SBV1-F1
#
_entry.id   AF-A0A8S4SBV1-F1
#
_cell.length_a   1.000
_cell.length_b   1.000
_cell.length_c   1.000
_cell.angle_alpha   90.00
_cell.angle_beta   90.00
_cell.angle_gamma   90.00
#
_symmetry.space_group_name_H-M   'P 1'
#
loop_
_entity.id
_entity.type
_entity.pdbx_description
1 polymer ?
#
loop_
_entity_poly.entity_id
_entity_poly.type
_entity_poly.pdbx_seq_one_letter_code
_entity_poly.pdbx_strand_id
1 'polypeptide(L)'
;MGVFRRLIVTQRAFERVMLGIYLRDQIRNEEIRRRTRVTDIAQRVAKLKWQWAGLIARRTNERWGSKVLESQPRTGNCSVGRPPTAGSRWIQAAQSREVSNGLQKTYIQQWTSVG
;
A
#
# COMPACT_ATOMS: atom_id res chain seq x y z
N MET A 1 -10.76 -5.54 4.83
CA MET A 1 -10.82 -4.77 3.56
C MET A 1 -11.67 -3.49 3.59
N GLY A 2 -12.53 -3.24 4.60
CA GLY A 2 -13.52 -2.15 4.54
C GLY A 2 -13.01 -0.70 4.64
N VAL A 3 -11.91 -0.43 5.35
CA VAL A 3 -11.45 0.96 5.59
C VAL A 3 -10.87 1.61 4.33
N PHE A 4 -10.09 0.85 3.55
CA PHE A 4 -9.43 1.37 2.36
C PHE A 4 -10.45 1.74 1.27
N ARG A 5 -11.47 0.91 1.07
CA ARG A 5 -12.58 1.19 0.15
C ARG A 5 -13.36 2.44 0.55
N ARG A 6 -13.61 2.63 1.85
CA ARG A 6 -14.28 3.83 2.36
C ARG A 6 -13.50 5.09 2.02
N LEU A 7 -12.18 5.09 2.21
CA LEU A 7 -11.32 6.23 1.85
C LEU A 7 -11.39 6.60 0.36
N ILE A 8 -11.36 5.58 -0.52
CA ILE A 8 -11.48 5.80 -1.97
C ILE A 8 -12.85 6.39 -2.31
N VAL A 9 -13.93 5.83 -1.77
CA VAL A 9 -15.30 6.33 -2.00
C VAL A 9 -15.45 7.76 -1.49
N THR A 10 -14.92 8.08 -0.31
CA THR A 10 -14.95 9.45 0.22
C THR A 10 -14.17 10.42 -0.66
N GLN A 11 -12.99 10.03 -1.15
CA GLN A 11 -12.24 10.87 -2.10
C GLN A 11 -13.07 11.14 -3.37
N ARG A 12 -13.72 10.12 -3.93
CA ARG A 12 -14.56 10.26 -5.13
C ARG A 12 -15.77 11.16 -4.91
N ALA A 13 -16.32 11.19 -3.70
CA ALA A 13 -17.40 12.10 -3.34
C ALA A 13 -16.86 13.55 -3.28
N PHE A 14 -15.73 13.76 -2.61
CA PHE A 14 -15.10 15.09 -2.53
C PHE A 14 -14.70 15.64 -3.91
N GLU A 15 -14.10 14.82 -4.77
CA GLU A 15 -13.73 15.24 -6.13
C GLU A 15 -14.93 15.71 -6.97
N ARG A 16 -16.10 15.08 -6.78
CA ARG A 16 -17.35 15.51 -7.44
C ARG A 16 -17.85 16.83 -6.89
N VAL A 17 -17.84 16.99 -5.57
CA VAL A 17 -18.26 18.24 -4.91
C VAL A 17 -17.36 19.41 -5.33
N MET A 18 -16.05 19.20 -5.38
CA MET A 18 -15.08 20.23 -5.82
C MET A 18 -15.34 20.74 -7.24
N LEU A 19 -15.81 19.87 -8.13
CA LEU A 19 -16.11 20.21 -9.52
C LEU A 19 -17.58 20.55 -9.77
N GLY A 20 -18.45 20.49 -8.75
CA GLY A 20 -19.89 20.70 -8.90
C GLY A 20 -20.60 19.66 -9.78
N ILE A 21 -20.07 18.43 -9.86
CA ILE A 21 -20.58 17.37 -10.75
C ILE A 21 -21.63 16.54 -10.03
N TYR A 22 -22.78 16.36 -10.66
CA TYR A 22 -23.88 15.53 -10.17
C TYR A 22 -23.91 14.17 -10.87
N LEU A 23 -24.66 13.22 -10.31
CA LEU A 23 -24.84 11.88 -10.90
C LEU A 23 -25.45 11.93 -12.32
N ARG A 24 -26.21 12.98 -12.63
CA ARG A 24 -26.87 13.19 -13.93
C ARG A 24 -25.89 13.49 -15.06
N ASP A 25 -24.72 14.06 -14.74
CA ASP A 25 -23.73 14.44 -15.75
C ASP A 25 -23.01 13.22 -16.36
N GLN A 26 -23.16 12.04 -15.73
CA GLN A 26 -22.59 10.75 -16.17
C GLN A 26 -21.10 10.81 -16.55
N ILE A 27 -20.35 11.71 -15.90
CA ILE A 27 -18.92 11.90 -16.16
C ILE A 27 -18.14 10.71 -15.59
N ARG A 28 -17.24 10.14 -16.40
CA ARG A 28 -16.35 9.05 -15.99
C ARG A 28 -15.42 9.49 -14.87
N ASN A 29 -15.14 8.60 -13.92
CA ASN A 29 -14.23 8.87 -12.80
C ASN A 29 -12.82 9.27 -13.27
N GLU A 30 -12.34 8.70 -14.38
CA GLU A 30 -11.05 9.05 -14.98
C GLU A 30 -10.97 10.52 -15.37
N GLU A 31 -12.05 11.06 -15.93
CA GLU A 31 -12.13 12.47 -16.34
C GLU A 31 -12.14 13.41 -15.12
N ILE A 32 -12.88 13.03 -14.07
CA ILE A 32 -12.90 13.77 -12.80
C ILE A 32 -11.48 13.83 -12.22
N ARG A 33 -10.74 12.72 -12.21
CA ARG A 33 -9.34 12.65 -11.74
C ARG A 33 -8.40 13.52 -12.58
N ARG A 34 -8.57 13.51 -13.91
CA ARG A 34 -7.77 14.33 -14.83
C ARG A 34 -7.94 15.82 -14.54
N ARG A 35 -9.16 16.24 -14.21
CA ARG A 35 -9.49 17.64 -13.88
C ARG A 35 -8.98 18.06 -12.51
N THR A 36 -9.21 17.26 -11.46
CA THR A 36 -8.83 17.65 -10.09
C THR A 36 -7.33 17.52 -9.83
N ARG A 37 -6.64 16.59 -10.51
CA ARG A 37 -5.21 16.27 -10.29
C ARG A 37 -4.86 15.98 -8.82
N VAL A 38 -5.85 15.59 -8.02
CA VAL A 38 -5.67 15.26 -6.61
C VAL A 38 -4.86 13.97 -6.51
N THR A 39 -3.96 13.91 -5.53
CA THR A 39 -3.17 12.71 -5.27
C THR A 39 -4.08 11.55 -4.86
N ASP A 40 -3.89 10.38 -5.46
CA ASP A 40 -4.69 9.20 -5.14
C ASP A 40 -4.42 8.73 -3.70
N ILE A 41 -5.47 8.65 -2.87
CA ILE A 41 -5.36 8.19 -1.49
C ILE A 41 -4.89 6.74 -1.42
N ALA A 42 -5.24 5.91 -2.40
CA ALA A 42 -4.78 4.53 -2.45
C ALA A 42 -3.25 4.47 -2.59
N GLN A 43 -2.70 5.25 -3.50
CA GLN A 43 -1.25 5.38 -3.68
C GLN A 43 -0.59 5.95 -2.43
N ARG A 44 -1.18 6.99 -1.83
CA ARG A 44 -0.62 7.64 -0.65
C ARG A 44 -0.56 6.69 0.55
N VAL A 45 -1.65 5.98 0.84
CA VAL A 45 -1.70 5.03 1.95
C VAL A 45 -0.79 3.84 1.70
N ALA A 46 -0.75 3.29 0.47
CA ALA A 46 0.17 2.22 0.12
C ALA A 46 1.63 2.64 0.30
N LYS A 47 2.00 3.84 -0.15
CA LYS A 47 3.33 4.42 0.04
C LYS A 47 3.69 4.59 1.52
N LEU A 48 2.78 5.12 2.33
CA LEU A 48 3.02 5.32 3.76
C LEU A 48 3.18 3.99 4.51
N LYS A 49 2.34 3.00 4.20
CA LYS A 49 2.47 1.64 4.74
C LYS A 49 3.82 1.03 4.39
N TRP A 50 4.25 1.18 3.15
CA TRP A 50 5.55 0.70 2.70
C TRP A 50 6.71 1.38 3.43
N GLN A 51 6.65 2.71 3.55
CA GLN A 51 7.67 3.50 4.23
C GLN A 51 7.78 3.11 5.71
N TRP A 52 6.64 2.89 6.38
CA TRP A 52 6.60 2.42 7.77
C TRP A 52 7.24 1.03 7.91
N ALA A 53 6.88 0.08 7.04
CA ALA A 53 7.46 -1.26 7.05
C ALA A 53 8.98 -1.22 6.82
N GLY A 54 9.44 -0.46 5.83
CA GLY A 54 10.87 -0.29 5.56
C GLY A 54 11.62 0.41 6.71
N LEU A 55 11.01 1.41 7.35
CA LEU A 55 11.60 2.09 8.50
C LEU A 55 11.79 1.13 9.69
N ILE A 56 10.81 0.27 9.95
CA ILE A 56 10.90 -0.72 11.02
C ILE A 56 11.91 -1.80 10.68
N ALA A 57 11.92 -2.32 9.45
CA ALA A 57 12.87 -3.34 9.02
C ALA A 57 14.33 -2.89 9.12
N ARG A 58 14.60 -1.59 8.95
CA ARG A 58 15.94 -0.99 9.11
C ARG A 58 16.27 -0.58 10.54
N ARG A 59 15.31 -0.64 11.47
CA ARG A 59 15.53 -0.28 12.86
C ARG A 59 16.16 -1.48 13.58
N THR A 60 17.35 -1.29 14.12
CA THR A 60 18.12 -2.33 14.84
C THR A 60 17.56 -2.64 16.22
N ASN A 61 16.70 -1.79 16.78
CA ASN A 61 16.17 -1.99 18.12
C ASN A 61 15.08 -3.07 18.12
N GLU A 62 15.20 -4.05 19.01
CA GLU A 62 14.23 -5.12 19.26
C GLU A 62 12.93 -4.56 19.88
N ARG A 63 12.15 -3.85 19.08
CA ARG A 63 10.80 -3.40 19.44
C ARG A 63 9.77 -4.31 18.79
N TRP A 64 8.58 -4.34 19.37
CA TRP A 64 7.43 -5.11 18.91
C TRP A 64 7.18 -5.00 17.38
N GLY A 65 7.47 -3.85 16.77
CA GLY A 65 7.38 -3.66 15.32
C GLY A 65 8.21 -4.64 14.48
N SER A 66 9.42 -5.02 14.93
CA SER A 66 10.27 -5.98 14.22
C SER A 66 9.66 -7.39 14.27
N LYS A 67 9.11 -7.78 15.43
CA LYS A 67 8.40 -9.06 15.60
C LYS A 67 7.14 -9.13 14.71
N VAL A 68 6.44 -8.00 14.53
CA VAL A 68 5.26 -7.91 13.65
C VAL A 68 5.64 -8.12 12.18
N LEU A 69 6.79 -7.60 11.73
CA LEU A 69 7.28 -7.83 10.36
C LEU A 69 7.77 -9.27 10.13
N GLU A 70 8.43 -9.87 11.12
CA GLU A 70 8.83 -11.28 11.05
C GLU A 70 7.62 -12.23 11.01
N SER A 71 6.52 -11.83 11.65
CA SER A 71 5.27 -12.59 11.73
C SER A 71 4.40 -12.51 10.47
N GLN A 72 4.96 -12.16 9.31
CA GLN A 72 4.22 -12.05 8.05
C GLN A 72 3.46 -13.36 7.75
N PRO A 73 2.19 -13.30 7.27
CA PRO A 73 1.40 -14.50 7.05
C PRO A 73 2.08 -15.42 6.03
N ARG A 74 2.10 -16.71 6.36
CA ARG A 74 2.69 -17.79 5.57
C ARG A 74 2.15 -17.77 4.13
N THR A 75 2.99 -17.44 3.16
CA THR A 75 2.67 -17.73 1.76
C THR A 75 3.10 -19.16 1.46
N GLY A 76 2.18 -20.12 1.66
CA GLY A 76 2.36 -21.54 1.33
C GLY A 76 2.71 -22.47 2.52
N ASN A 77 2.72 -23.78 2.23
CA ASN A 77 3.06 -24.83 3.19
C ASN A 77 4.58 -25.06 3.21
N CYS A 78 5.23 -24.89 4.36
CA CYS A 78 6.60 -25.37 4.56
C CYS A 78 6.57 -26.81 5.08
N SER A 79 7.53 -27.64 4.66
CA SER A 79 7.78 -28.93 5.30
C SER A 79 8.13 -28.72 6.78
N VAL A 80 7.63 -29.60 7.64
CA VAL A 80 7.88 -29.58 9.09
C VAL A 80 9.39 -29.59 9.33
N GLY A 81 9.90 -28.61 10.10
CA GLY A 81 11.31 -28.52 10.50
C GLY A 81 12.16 -27.48 9.78
N ARG A 82 11.71 -26.88 8.67
CA ARG A 82 12.46 -25.78 8.02
C ARG A 82 12.11 -24.43 8.65
N PRO A 83 13.07 -23.65 9.19
CA PRO A 83 12.77 -22.33 9.72
C PRO A 83 12.27 -21.41 8.59
N PRO A 84 11.20 -20.63 8.84
CA PRO A 84 10.55 -19.82 7.84
C PRO A 84 11.50 -18.72 7.34
N THR A 85 11.75 -18.68 6.03
CA THR A 85 12.75 -17.77 5.41
C THR A 85 12.13 -16.47 4.89
N ALA A 86 10.80 -16.35 4.89
CA ALA A 86 10.08 -15.27 4.22
C ALA A 86 10.24 -13.90 4.90
N GLY A 87 10.13 -13.84 6.24
CA GLY A 87 10.34 -12.60 7.00
C GLY A 87 11.77 -12.10 6.90
N SER A 88 12.75 -13.01 6.95
CA SER A 88 14.18 -12.71 6.82
C SER A 88 14.52 -12.10 5.46
N ARG A 89 13.95 -12.63 4.38
CA ARG A 89 14.19 -12.15 3.01
C ARG A 89 13.62 -10.75 2.76
N TRP A 90 12.48 -10.42 3.38
CA TRP A 90 11.92 -9.07 3.34
C TRP A 90 12.74 -8.06 4.13
N ILE A 91 13.22 -8.42 5.32
CA ILE A 91 14.09 -7.56 6.14
C ILE A 91 15.38 -7.26 5.38
N GLN A 92 16.00 -8.27 4.76
CA GLN A 92 17.17 -8.12 3.90
C GLN A 92 16.90 -7.23 2.68
N ALA A 93 15.79 -7.47 1.97
CA ALA A 93 15.39 -6.65 0.81
C ALA A 93 15.08 -5.20 1.18
N ALA A 94 14.60 -4.95 2.41
CA ALA A 94 14.31 -3.62 2.92
C ALA A 94 15.55 -2.84 3.37
N GLN A 95 16.69 -3.51 3.61
CA GLN A 95 17.96 -2.84 3.89
C GLN A 95 18.51 -2.14 2.65
N SER A 96 18.47 -2.81 1.49
CA SER A 96 18.86 -2.19 0.23
C SER A 96 17.77 -1.23 -0.26
N ARG A 97 18.14 0.04 -0.44
CA ARG A 97 17.19 1.10 -0.82
C ARG A 97 16.69 0.93 -2.26
N GLU A 98 17.54 0.43 -3.15
CA GLU A 98 17.19 0.17 -4.54
C GLU A 98 16.18 -0.97 -4.67
N VAL A 99 16.44 -2.09 -4.00
CA VAL A 99 15.54 -3.25 -3.97
C VAL A 99 14.21 -2.89 -3.31
N SER A 100 14.24 -2.17 -2.19
CA SER A 100 13.05 -1.64 -1.52
C SER A 100 12.24 -0.71 -2.43
N ASN A 101 12.89 0.16 -3.21
CA ASN A 101 12.20 1.07 -4.12
C ASN A 101 11.54 0.33 -5.30
N GLY A 102 12.19 -0.71 -5.83
CA GLY A 102 11.61 -1.55 -6.89
C GLY A 102 10.35 -2.27 -6.41
N LEU A 103 10.43 -2.92 -5.25
CA LEU A 103 9.31 -3.62 -4.62
C LEU A 103 8.19 -2.66 -4.17
N GLN A 104 8.55 -1.43 -3.80
CA GLN A 104 7.56 -0.39 -3.49
C GLN A 104 6.69 -0.06 -4.71
N LYS A 105 7.31 0.06 -5.89
CA LYS A 105 6.59 0.37 -7.14
C LYS A 105 5.59 -0.73 -7.48
N THR A 106 6.01 -2.01 -7.40
CA THR A 106 5.13 -3.15 -7.68
C THR A 106 4.00 -3.26 -6.65
N TYR A 107 4.29 -3.03 -5.37
CA TYR A 107 3.27 -2.97 -4.32
C TYR A 107 2.25 -1.87 -4.60
N ILE A 108 2.68 -0.64 -4.86
CA ILE A 108 1.75 0.47 -5.15
C ILE A 108 0.90 0.14 -6.39
N GLN A 109 1.51 -0.42 -7.45
CA GLN A 109 0.78 -0.84 -8.66
C GLN A 109 -0.33 -1.85 -8.36
N GLN A 110 -0.06 -2.86 -7.53
CA GLN A 110 -1.05 -3.86 -7.09
C GLN A 110 -2.24 -3.22 -6.36
N TRP A 111 -2.00 -2.18 -5.55
CA TRP A 111 -3.07 -1.50 -4.81
C TRP A 111 -3.82 -0.46 -5.64
N THR A 112 -3.23 0.01 -6.75
CA THR A 112 -3.86 0.97 -7.66
C THR A 112 -4.68 0.33 -8.76
N SER A 113 -4.38 -0.90 -9.16
CA SER A 113 -5.12 -1.59 -10.23
C SER A 113 -6.53 -2.02 -9.81
N VAL A 114 -6.86 -1.90 -8.51
CA VAL A 114 -8.13 -2.33 -7.91
C VAL A 114 -9.13 -1.17 -7.77
N GLY A 115 -8.78 0.04 -8.20
CA GLY A 115 -9.53 1.29 -7.96
C GLY A 115 -10.20 1.92 -9.17
#